data_AF-A0AAD9JVX2-F1
#
_entry.id   AF-A0AAD9JVX2-F1
#
_cell.length_a   1.000
_cell.length_b   1.000
_cell.length_c   1.000
_cell.angle_alpha   90.00
_cell.angle_beta   90.00
_cell.angle_gamma   90.00
#
_symmetry.space_group_name_H-M   'P 1'
#
loop_
_entity.id
_entity.type
_entity.pdbx_description
1 polymer ?
#
loop_
_entity_poly.entity_id
_entity_poly.type
_entity_poly.pdbx_seq_one_letter_code
_entity_poly.pdbx_strand_id
1 'polypeptide(L)'
;MSYSGSEEDEFAVFGQPTTGGCDGNDTPTEPEPVDDDPSLDPRAGLLVGDVDHRTRLLQPLSSGSFGDVYVGELEETEGRVAVKLERQKTGGSEQLLYEGNVYRRLEDGPGIARLHWFGLHPAGLNVLVLDLLGPSLYDLLVRCGGRLSLKSVLLLLDQLFHSIEFVHERGFVHRDISPNNLLMGRPGSDDEHRLFLVDFGLSKQFCSGPRFMPAGRRHIRYRQPVVGTMRFASRHAHAGEEAGRRDDLEAIGYLAVYLLLGRLPWQGLQADTAIDKFNAIARVKATTSAQDLCQDLPAEFSIYVDYTRQLKQYDVPDYDSIRTMFRDLAARLQYDYDDRFDWQASSEVAEAKKCRTPSADSGIADMAEDVC
;
A
#
# COMPACT_ATOMS: atom_id res chain seq x y z
N MET A 1 23.74 -7.40 -13.09
CA MET A 1 23.66 -5.93 -13.04
C MET A 1 22.70 -5.59 -11.91
N SER A 2 23.27 -5.20 -10.77
CA SER A 2 22.59 -4.92 -9.52
C SER A 2 21.86 -3.59 -9.59
N TYR A 3 20.52 -3.63 -9.59
CA TYR A 3 19.68 -2.46 -9.40
C TYR A 3 19.42 -2.32 -7.89
N SER A 4 20.11 -1.37 -7.27
CA SER A 4 19.81 -0.88 -5.91
C SER A 4 18.64 0.09 -6.03
N GLY A 5 17.42 -0.38 -5.82
CA GLY A 5 16.23 0.45 -5.73
C GLY A 5 15.74 0.51 -4.30
N SER A 6 16.10 1.57 -3.56
CA SER A 6 15.49 1.90 -2.26
C SER A 6 15.84 3.32 -1.81
N GLU A 7 15.36 4.36 -2.51
CA GLU A 7 15.50 5.76 -2.00
C GLU A 7 14.30 6.70 -2.26
N GLU A 8 13.12 6.24 -2.72
CA GLU A 8 12.06 7.19 -3.15
C GLU A 8 10.69 7.12 -2.45
N ASP A 9 10.60 6.62 -1.21
CA ASP A 9 9.39 6.75 -0.38
C ASP A 9 9.71 7.51 0.92
N GLU A 10 9.98 8.81 0.80
CA GLU A 10 10.05 9.72 1.95
C GLU A 10 8.63 9.96 2.50
N PHE A 11 8.32 9.33 3.64
CA PHE A 11 7.13 9.64 4.44
C PHE A 11 7.33 10.97 5.17
N ALA A 12 6.43 11.93 4.94
CA ALA A 12 6.43 13.20 5.65
C ALA A 12 5.57 13.10 6.92
N VAL A 13 6.14 13.47 8.07
CA VAL A 13 5.38 13.89 9.26
C VAL A 13 6.06 15.15 9.78
N PHE A 14 5.49 16.33 9.54
CA PHE A 14 6.07 17.60 9.97
C PHE A 14 5.30 18.23 11.13
N GLY A 15 5.84 18.10 12.34
CA GLY A 15 5.39 18.85 13.52
C GLY A 15 6.54 19.14 14.47
N GLN A 16 6.72 20.41 14.85
CA GLN A 16 7.53 20.84 16.00
C GLN A 16 6.61 21.35 17.12
N PRO A 17 7.05 21.31 18.40
CA PRO A 17 7.74 22.47 18.97
C PRO A 17 8.98 22.18 19.85
N THR A 18 9.59 23.30 20.23
CA THR A 18 10.88 23.66 20.83
C THR A 18 11.22 23.25 22.29
N THR A 19 12.54 23.14 22.51
CA THR A 19 13.40 23.52 23.67
C THR A 19 13.35 22.78 25.02
N GLY A 20 14.53 22.37 25.49
CA GLY A 20 14.89 22.15 26.89
C GLY A 20 16.22 21.40 27.03
N GLY A 21 17.33 22.11 27.25
CA GLY A 21 18.64 21.51 27.51
C GLY A 21 18.87 21.25 29.00
N CYS A 22 19.63 20.20 29.32
CA CYS A 22 20.39 20.08 30.57
C CYS A 22 21.60 19.16 30.34
N ASP A 23 22.77 19.61 30.79
CA ASP A 23 24.04 18.89 30.84
C ASP A 23 23.98 17.68 31.80
N GLY A 24 24.69 16.61 31.45
CA GLY A 24 24.90 15.45 32.30
C GLY A 24 25.96 14.54 31.72
N ASN A 25 27.16 14.63 32.28
CA ASN A 25 28.37 13.95 31.85
C ASN A 25 28.44 12.58 32.55
N ASP A 26 28.11 11.49 31.84
CA ASP A 26 28.30 10.12 32.34
C ASP A 26 28.80 9.23 31.18
N THR A 27 30.02 8.73 31.31
CA THR A 27 30.65 7.77 30.41
C THR A 27 29.99 6.39 30.55
N PRO A 28 29.42 5.78 29.49
CA PRO A 28 28.96 4.41 29.54
C PRO A 28 30.12 3.46 29.23
N THR A 29 30.28 2.46 30.08
CA THR A 29 31.14 1.28 29.86
C THR A 29 30.54 0.47 28.71
N GLU A 30 31.34 0.15 27.69
CA GLU A 30 30.92 -0.69 26.56
C GLU A 30 30.53 -2.09 27.05
N PRO A 31 29.33 -2.61 26.74
CA PRO A 31 29.04 -4.02 26.87
C PRO A 31 29.69 -4.79 25.73
N GLU A 32 30.31 -5.92 26.06
CA GLU A 32 30.93 -6.87 25.13
C GLU A 32 29.95 -7.30 24.02
N PRO A 33 30.42 -7.52 22.78
CA PRO A 33 29.57 -7.92 21.67
C PRO A 33 29.06 -9.35 21.89
N VAL A 34 27.74 -9.48 22.04
CA VAL A 34 27.05 -10.75 21.91
C VAL A 34 27.07 -11.10 20.42
N ASP A 35 27.57 -12.29 20.10
CA ASP A 35 27.54 -12.86 18.74
C ASP A 35 26.09 -13.02 18.26
N ASP A 36 25.51 -11.96 17.70
CA ASP A 36 24.20 -12.01 17.03
C ASP A 36 24.37 -12.68 15.66
N ASP A 37 24.07 -13.97 15.60
CA ASP A 37 23.80 -14.68 14.35
C ASP A 37 22.56 -14.02 13.68
N PRO A 38 22.70 -13.35 12.51
CA PRO A 38 21.60 -12.64 11.86
C PRO A 38 20.51 -13.56 11.28
N SER A 39 20.64 -14.88 11.41
CA SER A 39 19.75 -15.87 10.78
C SER A 39 18.57 -16.35 11.64
N LEU A 40 18.50 -15.98 12.93
CA LEU A 40 17.39 -16.32 13.81
C LEU A 40 16.71 -15.06 14.35
N ASP A 41 15.57 -14.69 13.77
CA ASP A 41 14.72 -13.65 14.34
C ASP A 41 14.27 -14.09 15.75
N PRO A 42 14.58 -13.31 16.82
CA PRO A 42 14.27 -13.69 18.20
C PRO A 42 12.77 -13.80 18.49
N ARG A 43 11.90 -13.35 17.57
CA ARG A 43 10.44 -13.41 17.71
C ARG A 43 9.81 -14.57 16.94
N ALA A 44 10.58 -15.32 16.15
CA ALA A 44 10.09 -16.53 15.50
C ALA A 44 9.60 -17.54 16.55
N GLY A 45 8.38 -18.04 16.38
CA GLY A 45 7.72 -18.93 17.33
C GLY A 45 7.00 -18.24 18.49
N LEU A 46 7.08 -16.90 18.63
CA LEU A 46 6.29 -16.16 19.62
C LEU A 46 4.80 -16.36 19.36
N LEU A 47 4.06 -16.67 20.41
CA LEU A 47 2.60 -16.78 20.36
C LEU A 47 1.98 -15.45 20.73
N VAL A 48 1.15 -14.90 19.84
CA VAL A 48 0.36 -13.68 20.06
C VAL A 48 -1.13 -14.00 20.00
N GLY A 49 -1.98 -13.06 20.41
CA GLY A 49 -3.42 -13.25 20.49
C GLY A 49 -3.95 -13.34 21.91
N ASP A 50 -5.21 -13.76 22.03
CA ASP A 50 -5.84 -14.10 23.31
C ASP A 50 -6.09 -15.61 23.43
N VAL A 51 -6.98 -16.01 24.34
CA VAL A 51 -7.25 -17.44 24.60
C VAL A 51 -7.90 -18.13 23.39
N ASP A 52 -8.70 -17.39 22.63
CA ASP A 52 -9.53 -17.89 21.53
C ASP A 52 -8.90 -17.60 20.15
N HIS A 53 -7.89 -16.72 20.06
CA HIS A 53 -7.32 -16.26 18.79
C HIS A 53 -5.79 -16.33 18.77
N ARG A 54 -5.24 -17.51 19.08
CA ARG A 54 -3.79 -17.73 19.15
C ARG A 54 -3.15 -17.81 17.78
N THR A 55 -2.11 -17.02 17.57
CA THR A 55 -1.34 -16.95 16.34
C THR A 55 0.15 -17.10 16.63
N ARG A 56 0.80 -18.08 16.02
CA ARG A 56 2.25 -18.28 16.12
C ARG A 56 2.96 -17.48 15.04
N LEU A 57 3.93 -16.65 15.43
CA LEU A 57 4.80 -15.97 14.48
C LEU A 57 5.75 -16.96 13.81
N LEU A 58 5.91 -16.82 12.51
CA LEU A 58 6.82 -17.64 11.71
C LEU A 58 7.99 -16.76 11.25
N GLN A 59 8.04 -16.42 9.97
CA GLN A 59 9.11 -15.64 9.36
C GLN A 59 8.71 -14.17 9.20
N PRO A 60 9.66 -13.22 9.29
CA PRO A 60 9.41 -11.83 8.97
C PRO A 60 9.08 -11.67 7.47
N LEU A 61 8.14 -10.78 7.15
CA LEU A 61 7.78 -10.36 5.80
C LEU A 61 8.38 -9.00 5.45
N SER A 62 8.32 -8.06 6.40
CA SER A 62 8.79 -6.70 6.21
C SER A 62 9.07 -6.05 7.56
N SER A 63 10.01 -5.11 7.60
CA SER A 63 10.28 -4.26 8.75
C SER A 63 10.30 -2.81 8.26
N GLY A 64 9.51 -1.94 8.90
CA GLY A 64 9.38 -0.55 8.49
C GLY A 64 9.11 0.42 9.65
N SER A 65 8.97 1.70 9.32
CA SER A 65 8.71 2.79 10.27
C SER A 65 7.41 2.61 11.08
N PHE A 66 6.44 1.86 10.53
CA PHE A 66 5.11 1.63 11.11
C PHE A 66 4.95 0.28 11.81
N GLY A 67 6.05 -0.48 11.97
CA GLY A 67 6.05 -1.78 12.64
C GLY A 67 6.70 -2.88 11.82
N ASP A 68 6.84 -4.04 12.46
CA ASP A 68 7.32 -5.27 11.83
C ASP A 68 6.11 -6.11 11.40
N VAL A 69 6.18 -6.72 10.20
CA VAL A 69 5.14 -7.60 9.67
C VAL A 69 5.71 -9.00 9.51
N TYR A 70 4.98 -10.00 9.98
CA TYR A 70 5.35 -11.41 9.97
C TYR A 70 4.30 -12.24 9.24
N VAL A 71 4.72 -13.38 8.69
CA VAL A 71 3.79 -14.50 8.47
C VAL A 71 3.48 -15.12 9.83
N GLY A 72 2.21 -15.35 10.11
CA GLY A 72 1.75 -16.12 11.26
C GLY A 72 0.96 -17.36 10.85
N GLU A 73 0.70 -18.21 11.83
CA GLU A 73 -0.15 -19.40 11.72
C GLU A 73 -1.17 -19.41 12.86
N LEU A 74 -2.45 -19.49 12.52
CA LEU A 74 -3.54 -19.65 13.50
C LEU A 74 -3.46 -21.05 14.12
N GLU A 75 -3.42 -21.17 15.45
CA GLU A 75 -3.31 -22.49 16.09
C GLU A 75 -4.55 -23.37 15.88
N GLU A 76 -5.72 -22.77 15.67
CA GLU A 76 -6.98 -23.51 15.53
C GLU A 76 -7.18 -24.14 14.16
N THR A 77 -6.70 -23.48 13.10
CA THR A 77 -6.98 -23.86 11.70
C THR A 77 -5.72 -24.15 10.89
N GLU A 78 -4.53 -23.90 11.45
CA GLU A 78 -3.24 -23.89 10.74
C GLU A 78 -3.23 -22.90 9.55
N GLY A 79 -4.17 -21.95 9.52
CA GLY A 79 -4.29 -20.94 8.48
C GLY A 79 -3.16 -19.91 8.54
N ARG A 80 -2.58 -19.60 7.37
CA ARG A 80 -1.54 -18.56 7.21
C ARG A 80 -2.15 -17.16 7.25
N VAL A 81 -1.62 -16.31 8.12
CA VAL A 81 -2.06 -14.93 8.38
C VAL A 81 -0.89 -13.94 8.32
N ALA A 82 -1.19 -12.65 8.15
CA ALA A 82 -0.23 -11.57 8.29
C ALA A 82 -0.35 -10.98 9.70
N VAL A 83 0.77 -10.83 10.40
CA VAL A 83 0.81 -10.30 11.76
C VAL A 83 1.68 -9.05 11.80
N LYS A 84 1.04 -7.89 11.98
CA LYS A 84 1.72 -6.61 12.18
C LYS A 84 1.93 -6.39 13.68
N LEU A 85 3.14 -5.96 14.04
CA LEU A 85 3.59 -5.73 15.41
C LEU A 85 4.12 -4.31 15.56
N GLU A 86 3.67 -3.62 16.61
CA GLU A 86 4.18 -2.31 16.99
C GLU A 86 4.56 -2.33 18.48
N ARG A 87 5.79 -1.93 18.80
CA ARG A 87 6.20 -1.77 20.21
C ARG A 87 5.46 -0.59 20.83
N GLN A 88 4.90 -0.81 22.02
CA GLN A 88 4.28 0.28 22.76
C GLN A 88 5.35 1.32 23.14
N LYS A 89 5.15 2.58 22.71
CA LYS A 89 6.00 3.71 23.10
C LYS A 89 5.32 4.48 24.23
N THR A 90 6.06 4.79 25.29
CA THR A 90 5.55 5.61 26.40
C THR A 90 5.14 6.99 25.89
N GLY A 91 3.84 7.32 25.94
CA GLY A 91 3.29 8.57 25.41
C GLY A 91 3.19 8.65 23.88
N GLY A 92 3.38 7.54 23.17
CA GLY A 92 3.22 7.44 21.71
C GLY A 92 1.78 7.16 21.27
N SER A 93 1.49 7.37 19.99
CA SER A 93 0.19 7.04 19.39
C SER A 93 -0.02 5.53 19.30
N GLU A 94 -1.19 5.04 19.72
CA GLU A 94 -1.63 3.65 19.56
C GLU A 94 -2.10 3.38 18.12
N GLN A 95 -1.22 3.61 17.15
CA GLN A 95 -1.58 3.64 15.72
C GLN A 95 -2.08 2.28 15.24
N LEU A 96 -1.45 1.18 15.67
CA LEU A 96 -1.86 -0.16 15.25
C LEU A 96 -3.21 -0.60 15.86
N LEU A 97 -3.51 -0.21 17.10
CA LEU A 97 -4.83 -0.48 17.71
C LEU A 97 -5.92 0.37 17.06
N TYR A 98 -5.61 1.61 16.67
CA TYR A 98 -6.51 2.42 15.85
C TYR A 98 -6.78 1.73 14.51
N GLU A 99 -5.74 1.28 13.81
CA GLU A 99 -5.85 0.55 12.54
C GLU A 99 -6.76 -0.69 12.69
N GLY A 100 -6.57 -1.51 13.73
CA GLY A 100 -7.45 -2.65 14.02
C GLY A 100 -8.92 -2.27 14.24
N ASN A 101 -9.18 -1.14 14.90
CA ASN A 101 -10.55 -0.62 15.05
C ASN A 101 -11.16 -0.16 13.72
N VAL A 102 -10.36 0.36 12.79
CA VAL A 102 -10.81 0.71 11.44
C VAL A 102 -11.18 -0.55 10.69
N TYR A 103 -10.30 -1.58 10.67
CA TYR A 103 -10.62 -2.87 10.06
C TYR A 103 -11.92 -3.48 10.60
N ARG A 104 -12.13 -3.44 11.93
CA ARG A 104 -13.39 -3.92 12.54
C ARG A 104 -14.63 -3.19 12.00
N ARG A 105 -14.52 -1.90 11.67
CA ARG A 105 -15.65 -1.15 11.08
C ARG A 105 -15.80 -1.41 9.59
N LEU A 106 -14.72 -1.79 8.91
CA LEU A 106 -14.67 -2.11 7.48
C LEU A 106 -14.88 -3.60 7.17
N GLU A 107 -15.18 -4.42 8.18
CA GLU A 107 -15.37 -5.86 8.05
C GLU A 107 -16.41 -6.21 6.96
N ASP A 108 -16.17 -7.34 6.29
CA ASP A 108 -16.92 -7.85 5.13
C ASP A 108 -16.99 -6.93 3.91
N GLY A 109 -16.05 -5.98 3.81
CA GLY A 109 -15.95 -5.07 2.68
C GLY A 109 -15.31 -5.62 1.42
N PRO A 110 -15.72 -5.13 0.23
CA PRO A 110 -14.99 -5.40 -0.99
C PRO A 110 -13.55 -4.88 -0.85
N GLY A 111 -12.58 -5.77 -1.11
CA GLY A 111 -11.16 -5.45 -1.03
C GLY A 111 -10.68 -5.09 0.37
N ILE A 112 -11.33 -5.57 1.43
CA ILE A 112 -10.86 -5.45 2.81
C ILE A 112 -10.43 -6.83 3.31
N ALA A 113 -9.18 -6.94 3.80
CA ALA A 113 -8.68 -8.18 4.38
C ALA A 113 -9.45 -8.53 5.66
N ARG A 114 -9.71 -9.82 5.89
CA ARG A 114 -10.38 -10.24 7.12
C ARG A 114 -9.52 -9.92 8.33
N LEU A 115 -10.16 -9.36 9.35
CA LEU A 115 -9.58 -9.17 10.67
C LEU A 115 -9.76 -10.46 11.48
N HIS A 116 -8.66 -11.07 11.91
CA HIS A 116 -8.71 -12.23 12.81
C HIS A 116 -8.65 -11.79 14.26
N TRP A 117 -7.71 -10.89 14.59
CA TRP A 117 -7.53 -10.40 15.95
C TRP A 117 -6.73 -9.10 15.98
N PHE A 118 -6.93 -8.29 17.02
CA PHE A 118 -5.97 -7.26 17.38
C PHE A 118 -6.06 -6.93 18.86
N GLY A 119 -4.94 -6.49 19.44
CA GLY A 119 -4.88 -6.15 20.85
C GLY A 119 -3.47 -5.91 21.35
N LEU A 120 -3.37 -5.71 22.66
CA LEU A 120 -2.09 -5.59 23.37
C LEU A 120 -1.65 -6.96 23.87
N HIS A 121 -0.51 -7.42 23.38
CA HIS A 121 0.16 -8.61 23.87
C HIS A 121 0.90 -8.31 25.19
N PRO A 122 0.93 -9.23 26.18
CA PRO A 122 1.60 -9.02 27.48
C PRO A 122 3.06 -8.61 27.42
N ALA A 123 3.76 -8.88 26.32
CA ALA A 123 5.13 -8.43 26.08
C ALA A 123 5.25 -6.93 25.71
N GLY A 124 4.17 -6.14 25.81
CA GLY A 124 4.15 -4.71 25.45
C GLY A 124 4.13 -4.46 23.94
N LEU A 125 3.51 -5.36 23.18
CA LEU A 125 3.39 -5.27 21.73
C LEU A 125 1.92 -5.05 21.36
N ASN A 126 1.63 -4.01 20.60
CA ASN A 126 0.38 -3.94 19.85
C ASN A 126 0.48 -4.93 18.69
N VAL A 127 -0.60 -5.66 18.43
CA VAL A 127 -0.66 -6.72 17.44
C VAL A 127 -1.92 -6.56 16.61
N LEU A 128 -1.79 -6.77 15.31
CA LEU A 128 -2.89 -6.84 14.35
C LEU A 128 -2.70 -8.08 13.47
N VAL A 129 -3.69 -8.96 13.45
CA VAL A 129 -3.70 -10.22 12.69
C VAL A 129 -4.77 -10.13 11.60
N LEU A 130 -4.32 -10.20 10.35
CA LEU A 130 -5.14 -10.10 9.14
C LEU A 130 -4.94 -11.31 8.24
N ASP A 131 -5.81 -11.49 7.25
CA ASP A 131 -5.52 -12.42 6.15
C ASP A 131 -4.14 -12.13 5.54
N LEU A 132 -3.37 -13.19 5.30
CA LEU A 132 -2.15 -13.06 4.52
C LEU A 132 -2.53 -12.87 3.05
N LEU A 133 -2.15 -11.75 2.47
CA LEU A 133 -2.40 -11.40 1.07
C LEU A 133 -1.21 -11.75 0.17
N GLY A 134 -1.40 -11.57 -1.14
CA GLY A 134 -0.39 -11.75 -2.17
C GLY A 134 0.51 -10.52 -2.35
N PRO A 135 1.18 -10.40 -3.52
CA PRO A 135 2.11 -9.31 -3.79
C PRO A 135 1.40 -7.95 -3.90
N SER A 136 2.13 -6.88 -3.60
CA SER A 136 1.67 -5.51 -3.82
C SER A 136 1.61 -5.16 -5.32
N LEU A 137 0.82 -4.16 -5.69
CA LEU A 137 0.83 -3.62 -7.05
C LEU A 137 2.19 -3.04 -7.42
N TYR A 138 2.97 -2.54 -6.44
CA TYR A 138 4.35 -2.14 -6.67
C TYR A 138 5.21 -3.33 -7.14
N ASP A 139 5.18 -4.44 -6.43
CA ASP A 139 5.94 -5.65 -6.79
C ASP A 139 5.55 -6.17 -8.17
N LEU A 140 4.24 -6.16 -8.47
CA LEU A 140 3.70 -6.59 -9.75
C LEU A 140 4.09 -5.64 -10.89
N LEU A 141 4.08 -4.33 -10.65
CA LEU A 141 4.53 -3.32 -11.60
C LEU A 141 6.01 -3.52 -11.96
N VAL A 142 6.86 -3.76 -10.96
CA VAL A 142 8.30 -4.05 -11.16
C VAL A 142 8.48 -5.30 -12.01
N ARG A 143 7.73 -6.38 -11.71
CA ARG A 143 7.76 -7.63 -12.50
C ARG A 143 7.33 -7.43 -13.95
N CYS A 144 6.43 -6.49 -14.21
CA CYS A 144 5.93 -6.15 -15.55
C CYS A 144 6.82 -5.12 -16.29
N GLY A 145 8.00 -4.77 -15.75
CA GLY A 145 8.91 -3.83 -16.40
C GLY A 145 8.56 -2.35 -16.16
N GLY A 146 7.85 -2.05 -15.08
CA GLY A 146 7.59 -0.69 -14.61
C GLY A 146 6.32 -0.04 -15.17
N ARG A 147 5.53 -0.76 -15.98
CA ARG A 147 4.25 -0.29 -16.54
C ARG A 147 3.26 -1.45 -16.62
N LEU A 148 1.98 -1.11 -16.51
CA LEU A 148 0.87 -2.02 -16.77
C LEU A 148 0.12 -1.60 -18.04
N SER A 149 -0.52 -2.57 -18.69
CA SER A 149 -1.39 -2.35 -19.82
C SER A 149 -2.67 -1.63 -19.41
N LEU A 150 -3.30 -0.95 -20.37
CA LEU A 150 -4.56 -0.28 -20.14
C LEU A 150 -5.65 -1.24 -19.64
N LYS A 151 -5.73 -2.46 -20.17
CA LYS A 151 -6.66 -3.49 -19.71
C LYS A 151 -6.47 -3.76 -18.21
N SER A 152 -5.26 -4.09 -17.78
CA SER A 152 -4.95 -4.39 -16.38
C SER A 152 -5.31 -3.23 -15.45
N VAL A 153 -5.00 -1.98 -15.85
CA VAL A 153 -5.32 -0.80 -15.03
C VAL A 153 -6.83 -0.56 -14.94
N LEU A 154 -7.60 -0.77 -16.02
CA LEU A 154 -9.05 -0.61 -15.97
C LEU A 154 -9.73 -1.66 -15.06
N LEU A 155 -9.26 -2.92 -15.07
CA LEU A 155 -9.73 -3.96 -14.16
C LEU A 155 -9.42 -3.59 -12.69
N LEU A 156 -8.18 -3.13 -12.42
CA LEU A 156 -7.78 -2.68 -11.09
C LEU A 156 -8.60 -1.50 -10.59
N LEU A 157 -8.84 -0.50 -11.46
CA LEU A 157 -9.63 0.68 -11.11
C LEU A 157 -11.08 0.32 -10.78
N ASP A 158 -11.68 -0.61 -11.51
CA ASP A 158 -13.05 -1.06 -11.21
C ASP A 158 -13.15 -1.60 -9.78
N GLN A 159 -12.24 -2.50 -9.40
CA GLN A 159 -12.19 -3.05 -8.05
C GLN A 159 -11.90 -1.98 -7.00
N LEU A 160 -10.89 -1.13 -7.25
CA LEU A 160 -10.46 -0.09 -6.31
C LEU A 160 -11.58 0.93 -6.03
N PHE A 161 -12.38 1.30 -7.04
CA PHE A 161 -13.49 2.22 -6.83
C PHE A 161 -14.60 1.63 -5.93
N HIS A 162 -14.86 0.32 -5.97
CA HIS A 162 -15.77 -0.31 -5.01
C HIS A 162 -15.20 -0.30 -3.59
N SER A 163 -13.93 -0.66 -3.44
CA SER A 163 -13.27 -0.69 -2.12
C SER A 163 -13.23 0.70 -1.48
N ILE A 164 -12.85 1.74 -2.24
CA ILE A 164 -12.74 3.09 -1.68
C ILE A 164 -14.10 3.74 -1.43
N GLU A 165 -15.11 3.48 -2.27
CA GLU A 165 -16.49 3.91 -2.00
C GLU A 165 -16.98 3.33 -0.68
N PHE A 166 -16.81 2.03 -0.49
CA PHE A 166 -17.21 1.35 0.75
C PHE A 166 -16.53 1.91 2.00
N VAL A 167 -15.22 2.24 1.92
CA VAL A 167 -14.48 2.91 2.99
C VAL A 167 -15.08 4.28 3.30
N HIS A 168 -15.39 5.05 2.25
CA HIS A 168 -16.01 6.36 2.37
C HIS A 168 -17.42 6.31 2.96
N GLU A 169 -18.23 5.32 2.59
CA GLU A 169 -19.58 5.10 3.14
C GLU A 169 -19.55 4.79 4.64
N ARG A 170 -18.49 4.14 5.12
CA ARG A 170 -18.22 3.89 6.53
C ARG A 170 -17.62 5.09 7.27
N GLY A 171 -17.49 6.23 6.60
CA GLY A 171 -17.08 7.50 7.18
C GLY A 171 -15.58 7.67 7.34
N PHE A 172 -14.78 6.88 6.63
CA PHE A 172 -13.31 6.95 6.63
C PHE A 172 -12.76 7.45 5.31
N VAL A 173 -11.64 8.17 5.38
CA VAL A 173 -10.74 8.42 4.24
C VAL A 173 -9.44 7.67 4.50
N HIS A 174 -8.86 7.08 3.45
CA HIS A 174 -7.65 6.27 3.53
C HIS A 174 -6.40 7.13 3.73
N ARG A 175 -6.26 8.22 2.96
CA ARG A 175 -5.15 9.20 2.96
C ARG A 175 -3.78 8.71 2.48
N ASP A 176 -3.59 7.41 2.25
CA ASP A 176 -2.32 6.89 1.73
C ASP A 176 -2.51 5.89 0.56
N ILE A 177 -3.26 6.30 -0.47
CA ILE A 177 -3.40 5.49 -1.68
C ILE A 177 -2.05 5.46 -2.43
N SER A 178 -1.47 4.27 -2.55
CA SER A 178 -0.21 4.03 -3.25
C SER A 178 -0.14 2.59 -3.78
N PRO A 179 0.77 2.28 -4.72
CA PRO A 179 0.98 0.91 -5.19
C PRO A 179 1.41 -0.08 -4.09
N ASN A 180 2.01 0.40 -3.00
CA ASN A 180 2.45 -0.42 -1.87
C ASN A 180 1.28 -0.86 -0.98
N ASN A 181 0.23 -0.04 -0.89
CA ASN A 181 -0.95 -0.27 -0.04
C ASN A 181 -2.11 -0.95 -0.80
N LEU A 182 -1.83 -1.48 -1.98
CA LEU A 182 -2.77 -2.20 -2.82
C LEU A 182 -2.17 -3.57 -3.13
N LEU A 183 -2.76 -4.63 -2.58
CA LEU A 183 -2.27 -6.00 -2.70
C LEU A 183 -3.28 -6.85 -3.45
N MET A 184 -2.79 -7.83 -4.22
CA MET A 184 -3.64 -8.86 -4.79
C MET A 184 -3.86 -9.99 -3.77
N GLY A 185 -4.90 -10.81 -3.96
CA GLY A 185 -5.02 -12.06 -3.21
C GLY A 185 -3.86 -13.01 -3.47
N ARG A 186 -3.76 -14.06 -2.66
CA ARG A 186 -2.65 -15.01 -2.77
C ARG A 186 -2.75 -15.80 -4.08
N PRO A 187 -1.63 -16.05 -4.78
CA PRO A 187 -1.61 -16.97 -5.91
C PRO A 187 -2.17 -18.35 -5.52
N GLY A 188 -3.05 -18.91 -6.35
CA GLY A 188 -3.72 -20.18 -6.11
C GLY A 188 -4.84 -20.14 -5.06
N SER A 189 -5.26 -18.97 -4.60
CA SER A 189 -6.45 -18.81 -3.74
C SER A 189 -7.66 -18.34 -4.55
N ASP A 190 -8.87 -18.56 -4.02
CA ASP A 190 -10.11 -18.09 -4.66
C ASP A 190 -10.13 -16.56 -4.85
N ASP A 191 -9.33 -15.85 -4.07
CA ASP A 191 -9.19 -14.39 -4.10
C ASP A 191 -8.00 -13.90 -4.92
N GLU A 192 -7.26 -14.77 -5.65
CA GLU A 192 -6.03 -14.41 -6.38
C GLU A 192 -6.17 -13.14 -7.24
N HIS A 193 -7.33 -12.96 -7.87
CA HIS A 193 -7.61 -11.85 -8.77
C HIS A 193 -8.26 -10.64 -8.10
N ARG A 194 -8.50 -10.71 -6.79
CA ARG A 194 -9.12 -9.63 -6.02
C ARG A 194 -8.06 -8.67 -5.50
N LEU A 195 -8.36 -7.38 -5.62
CA LEU A 195 -7.58 -6.27 -5.09
C LEU A 195 -8.02 -5.96 -3.66
N PHE A 196 -7.04 -5.79 -2.78
CA PHE A 196 -7.22 -5.44 -1.38
C PHE A 196 -6.51 -4.12 -1.06
N LEU A 197 -7.22 -3.25 -0.37
CA LEU A 197 -6.69 -2.01 0.21
C LEU A 197 -6.22 -2.30 1.63
N VAL A 198 -4.97 -1.95 1.94
CA VAL A 198 -4.34 -2.20 3.24
C VAL A 198 -3.71 -0.92 3.81
N ASP A 199 -3.24 -1.02 5.06
CA ASP A 199 -2.63 0.06 5.84
C ASP A 199 -3.57 1.24 6.12
N PHE A 200 -4.51 1.00 7.04
CA PHE A 200 -5.40 2.05 7.55
C PHE A 200 -4.77 2.85 8.70
N GLY A 201 -3.46 2.69 8.94
CA GLY A 201 -2.77 3.39 10.03
C GLY A 201 -2.78 4.91 9.86
N LEU A 202 -2.84 5.40 8.62
CA LEU A 202 -3.01 6.81 8.31
C LEU A 202 -4.46 7.19 7.99
N SER A 203 -5.43 6.29 8.07
CA SER A 203 -6.83 6.65 7.79
C SER A 203 -7.37 7.66 8.80
N LYS A 204 -8.44 8.38 8.43
CA LYS A 204 -9.12 9.32 9.33
C LYS A 204 -10.63 9.21 9.19
N GLN A 205 -11.33 9.20 10.31
CA GLN A 205 -12.78 9.33 10.33
C GLN A 205 -13.19 10.77 9.97
N PHE A 206 -13.91 10.97 8.87
CA PHE A 206 -14.41 12.27 8.43
C PHE A 206 -15.90 12.48 8.72
N CYS A 207 -16.65 11.40 8.98
CA CYS A 207 -18.06 11.43 9.38
C CYS A 207 -18.39 10.34 10.40
N SER A 208 -19.24 10.66 11.39
CA SER A 208 -19.81 9.67 12.32
C SER A 208 -21.18 9.23 11.83
N GLY A 209 -21.20 8.38 10.79
CA GLY A 209 -22.40 7.70 10.30
C GLY A 209 -23.04 8.28 9.03
N PRO A 210 -23.93 7.53 8.37
CA PRO A 210 -24.41 7.79 7.00
C PRO A 210 -25.36 8.98 6.85
N ARG A 211 -25.61 9.75 7.93
CA ARG A 211 -26.56 10.88 7.87
C ARG A 211 -26.34 12.00 8.89
N PHE A 212 -25.23 11.98 9.64
CA PHE A 212 -24.98 12.98 10.68
C PHE A 212 -23.66 13.70 10.43
N MET A 213 -23.75 14.84 9.74
CA MET A 213 -22.81 15.92 9.99
C MET A 213 -23.10 16.51 11.37
N PRO A 214 -22.10 16.76 12.23
CA PRO A 214 -22.26 17.74 13.28
C PRO A 214 -22.37 19.10 12.60
N ALA A 215 -23.59 19.58 12.40
CA ALA A 215 -23.85 20.99 12.14
C ALA A 215 -23.28 21.77 13.35
N GLY A 216 -22.06 22.28 13.22
CA GLY A 216 -21.45 23.13 14.25
C GLY A 216 -19.98 22.89 14.58
N ARG A 217 -19.32 21.82 14.13
CA ARG A 217 -17.85 21.73 14.27
C ARG A 217 -17.16 22.42 13.10
N ARG A 218 -17.25 23.76 13.07
CA ARG A 218 -16.20 24.59 12.44
C ARG A 218 -14.93 24.37 13.26
N HIS A 219 -14.19 23.30 12.96
CA HIS A 219 -12.86 23.15 13.52
C HIS A 219 -11.99 24.29 12.99
N ILE A 220 -11.32 24.95 13.94
CA ILE A 220 -10.36 26.02 13.67
C ILE A 220 -9.28 25.45 12.75
N ARG A 221 -9.06 26.13 11.62
CA ARG A 221 -8.10 25.75 10.56
C ARG A 221 -6.66 25.78 11.08
N TYR A 222 -6.21 24.69 11.69
CA TYR A 222 -4.78 24.40 11.77
C TYR A 222 -4.39 23.63 10.51
N ARG A 223 -3.40 24.13 9.77
CA ARG A 223 -2.78 23.39 8.66
C ARG A 223 -2.37 22.01 9.19
N GLN A 224 -2.91 20.96 8.58
CA GLN A 224 -2.54 19.60 8.95
C GLN A 224 -1.16 19.29 8.36
N PRO A 225 -0.28 18.57 9.07
CA PRO A 225 0.89 17.99 8.44
C PRO A 225 0.44 17.09 7.29
N VAL A 226 1.15 17.16 6.17
CA VAL A 226 0.96 16.20 5.09
C VAL A 226 1.41 14.84 5.59
N VAL A 227 0.56 13.85 5.41
CA VAL A 227 0.80 12.45 5.76
C VAL A 227 0.62 11.59 4.51
N GLY A 228 1.24 10.42 4.51
CA GLY A 228 1.20 9.48 3.39
C GLY A 228 2.25 9.76 2.32
N THR A 229 2.12 9.08 1.19
CA THR A 229 3.11 9.08 0.12
C THR A 229 3.01 10.38 -0.70
N MET A 230 3.99 11.29 -0.54
CA MET A 230 4.01 12.62 -1.18
C MET A 230 3.75 12.58 -2.69
N ARG A 231 4.22 11.51 -3.35
CA ARG A 231 4.06 11.24 -4.78
C ARG A 231 2.60 11.17 -5.20
N PHE A 232 1.74 10.53 -4.40
CA PHE A 232 0.32 10.32 -4.69
C PHE A 232 -0.61 11.25 -3.92
N ALA A 233 -0.13 11.97 -2.91
CA ALA A 233 -0.92 12.94 -2.15
C ALA A 233 -1.60 13.99 -3.06
N SER A 234 -2.85 14.33 -2.77
CA SER A 234 -3.63 15.33 -3.51
C SER A 234 -3.04 16.75 -3.42
N ARG A 235 -3.49 17.65 -4.29
CA ARG A 235 -3.16 19.08 -4.20
C ARG A 235 -3.64 19.72 -2.89
N HIS A 236 -4.78 19.29 -2.36
CA HIS A 236 -5.33 19.79 -1.10
C HIS A 236 -4.53 19.30 0.11
N ALA A 237 -4.05 18.05 0.09
CA ALA A 237 -3.14 17.54 1.10
C ALA A 237 -1.85 18.38 1.14
N HIS A 238 -1.25 18.69 -0.02
CA HIS A 238 -0.09 19.60 -0.11
C HIS A 238 -0.37 21.01 0.43
N ALA A 239 -1.60 21.50 0.36
CA ALA A 239 -2.02 22.77 0.94
C ALA A 239 -2.25 22.71 2.47
N GLY A 240 -2.15 21.53 3.08
CA GLY A 240 -2.46 21.29 4.50
C GLY A 240 -3.94 21.40 4.81
N GLU A 241 -4.81 21.24 3.81
CA GLU A 241 -6.26 21.17 4.00
C GLU A 241 -6.65 19.88 4.71
N GLU A 242 -7.84 19.88 5.32
CA GLU A 242 -8.37 18.65 5.92
C GLU A 242 -8.66 17.63 4.81
N ALA A 243 -8.18 16.39 4.97
CA ALA A 243 -8.46 15.33 4.01
C ALA A 243 -9.95 14.98 3.97
N GLY A 244 -10.46 14.77 2.76
CA GLY A 244 -11.81 14.31 2.44
C GLY A 244 -11.79 13.30 1.29
N ARG A 245 -12.97 12.87 0.84
CA ARG A 245 -13.12 11.83 -0.19
C ARG A 245 -12.44 12.18 -1.52
N ARG A 246 -12.41 13.48 -1.83
CA ARG A 246 -11.74 14.02 -3.02
C ARG A 246 -10.24 13.72 -3.04
N ASP A 247 -9.60 13.63 -1.88
CA ASP A 247 -8.16 13.42 -1.77
C ASP A 247 -7.77 12.00 -2.16
N ASP A 248 -8.52 11.01 -1.68
CA ASP A 248 -8.31 9.60 -2.07
C ASP A 248 -8.59 9.41 -3.58
N LEU A 249 -9.64 10.03 -4.12
CA LEU A 249 -9.93 9.94 -5.55
C LEU A 249 -8.87 10.63 -6.42
N GLU A 250 -8.37 11.80 -6.04
CA GLU A 250 -7.27 12.44 -6.76
C GLU A 250 -5.99 11.58 -6.72
N ALA A 251 -5.71 10.95 -5.58
CA ALA A 251 -4.59 10.02 -5.45
C ALA A 251 -4.75 8.77 -6.34
N ILE A 252 -5.96 8.23 -6.49
CA ILE A 252 -6.25 7.14 -7.44
C ILE A 252 -5.98 7.58 -8.89
N GLY A 253 -6.25 8.84 -9.24
CA GLY A 253 -5.92 9.38 -10.56
C GLY A 253 -4.41 9.39 -10.82
N TYR A 254 -3.64 9.85 -9.84
CA TYR A 254 -2.17 9.81 -9.91
C TYR A 254 -1.62 8.39 -9.94
N LEU A 255 -2.21 7.47 -9.18
CA LEU A 255 -1.89 6.05 -9.22
C LEU A 255 -2.13 5.47 -10.62
N ALA A 256 -3.28 5.73 -11.23
CA ALA A 256 -3.61 5.21 -12.56
C ALA A 256 -2.62 5.67 -13.64
N VAL A 257 -2.30 6.98 -13.64
CA VAL A 257 -1.29 7.55 -14.54
C VAL A 257 0.09 6.91 -14.29
N TYR A 258 0.46 6.72 -13.02
CA TYR A 258 1.72 6.09 -12.65
C TYR A 258 1.80 4.63 -13.12
N LEU A 259 0.74 3.83 -12.95
CA LEU A 259 0.70 2.44 -13.42
C LEU A 259 0.81 2.36 -14.95
N LEU A 260 0.18 3.29 -15.68
CA LEU A 260 0.18 3.30 -17.15
C LEU A 260 1.47 3.86 -17.75
N LEU A 261 2.06 4.90 -17.16
CA LEU A 261 3.21 5.62 -17.72
C LEU A 261 4.54 5.28 -17.04
N GLY A 262 4.49 4.61 -15.88
CA GLY A 262 5.64 4.25 -15.05
C GLY A 262 6.26 5.43 -14.28
N ARG A 263 5.78 6.65 -14.51
CA ARG A 263 6.28 7.87 -13.88
C ARG A 263 5.24 8.97 -13.79
N LEU A 264 5.45 9.89 -12.85
CA LEU A 264 4.71 11.14 -12.70
C LEU A 264 5.63 12.35 -12.93
N PRO A 265 5.11 13.50 -13.42
CA PRO A 265 5.94 14.68 -13.76
C PRO A 265 6.75 15.27 -12.60
N TRP A 266 6.37 14.97 -11.35
CA TRP A 266 7.00 15.47 -10.14
C TRP A 266 7.95 14.46 -9.47
N GLN A 267 8.37 13.40 -10.17
CA GLN A 267 9.40 12.48 -9.70
C GLN A 267 10.82 12.97 -10.06
N GLY A 268 11.82 12.58 -9.25
CA GLY A 268 13.23 12.92 -9.49
C GLY A 268 13.59 14.41 -9.32
N LEU A 269 12.70 15.22 -8.73
CA LEU A 269 12.95 16.63 -8.48
C LEU A 269 14.08 16.80 -7.47
N GLN A 270 15.10 17.56 -7.85
CA GLN A 270 16.24 17.88 -7.00
C GLN A 270 15.89 19.04 -6.06
N ALA A 271 16.25 18.91 -4.79
CA ALA A 271 16.07 19.95 -3.77
C ALA A 271 17.05 19.74 -2.62
N ASP A 272 17.48 20.83 -1.98
CA ASP A 272 18.48 20.80 -0.92
C ASP A 272 17.91 20.32 0.42
N THR A 273 16.61 20.52 0.63
CA THR A 273 15.91 20.11 1.85
C THR A 273 14.62 19.35 1.54
N ALA A 274 14.16 18.52 2.48
CA ALA A 274 12.87 17.83 2.37
C ALA A 274 11.70 18.82 2.21
N ILE A 275 11.77 20.00 2.83
CA ILE A 275 10.76 21.06 2.70
C ILE A 275 10.77 21.65 1.29
N ASP A 276 11.96 21.88 0.72
CA ASP A 276 12.08 22.39 -0.65
C ASP A 276 11.60 21.35 -1.67
N LYS A 277 11.90 20.06 -1.44
CA LYS A 277 11.39 18.95 -2.25
C LYS A 277 9.87 18.89 -2.20
N PHE A 278 9.30 18.98 -1.00
CA PHE A 278 7.87 19.04 -0.77
C PHE A 278 7.22 20.20 -1.56
N ASN A 279 7.76 21.41 -1.43
CA ASN A 279 7.28 22.59 -2.14
C ASN A 279 7.44 22.48 -3.66
N ALA A 280 8.51 21.84 -4.13
CA ALA A 280 8.74 21.60 -5.56
C ALA A 280 7.69 20.65 -6.14
N ILE A 281 7.40 19.53 -5.45
CA ILE A 281 6.35 18.58 -5.84
C ILE A 281 4.99 19.28 -5.87
N ALA A 282 4.65 20.03 -4.81
CA ALA A 282 3.40 20.77 -4.70
C ALA A 282 3.22 21.76 -5.86
N ARG A 283 4.29 22.50 -6.22
CA ARG A 283 4.29 23.44 -7.33
C ARG A 283 4.03 22.74 -8.67
N VAL A 284 4.77 21.67 -8.98
CA VAL A 284 4.60 20.94 -10.24
C VAL A 284 3.17 20.37 -10.34
N LYS A 285 2.66 19.75 -9.27
CA LYS A 285 1.26 19.26 -9.21
C LYS A 285 0.23 20.35 -9.47
N ALA A 286 0.45 21.55 -8.93
CA ALA A 286 -0.46 22.67 -9.10
C ALA A 286 -0.45 23.26 -10.52
N THR A 287 0.70 23.20 -11.21
CA THR A 287 0.87 23.74 -12.58
C THR A 287 0.55 22.76 -13.68
N THR A 288 0.65 21.44 -13.43
CA THR A 288 0.35 20.42 -14.44
C THR A 288 -1.17 20.26 -14.60
N SER A 289 -1.68 20.63 -15.77
CA SER A 289 -3.09 20.42 -16.13
C SER A 289 -3.45 18.93 -16.21
N ALA A 290 -4.73 18.58 -16.14
CA ALA A 290 -5.13 17.18 -16.30
C ALA A 290 -4.84 16.67 -17.72
N GLN A 291 -4.95 17.54 -18.72
CA GLN A 291 -4.64 17.26 -20.11
C GLN A 291 -3.14 16.96 -20.28
N ASP A 292 -2.25 17.78 -19.71
CA ASP A 292 -0.80 17.54 -19.79
C ASP A 292 -0.41 16.27 -19.02
N LEU A 293 -1.04 16.01 -17.87
CA LEU A 293 -0.78 14.80 -17.09
C LEU A 293 -1.16 13.52 -17.83
N CYS A 294 -2.24 13.58 -18.63
CA CYS A 294 -2.83 12.42 -19.30
C CYS A 294 -2.68 12.47 -20.83
N GLN A 295 -1.69 13.22 -21.36
CA GLN A 295 -1.57 13.50 -22.79
C GLN A 295 -1.52 12.23 -23.68
N ASP A 296 -0.89 11.17 -23.17
CA ASP A 296 -0.72 9.89 -23.89
C ASP A 296 -1.77 8.83 -23.49
N LEU A 297 -2.82 9.22 -22.77
CA LEU A 297 -3.86 8.34 -22.23
C LEU A 297 -5.23 8.62 -22.87
N PRO A 298 -6.18 7.68 -22.79
CA PRO A 298 -7.58 7.94 -23.15
C PRO A 298 -8.15 9.17 -22.41
N ALA A 299 -9.06 9.90 -23.06
CA ALA A 299 -9.60 11.17 -22.56
C ALA A 299 -10.25 11.03 -21.18
N GLU A 300 -10.81 9.86 -20.88
CA GLU A 300 -11.44 9.50 -19.60
C GLU A 300 -10.52 9.77 -18.41
N PHE A 301 -9.20 9.55 -18.53
CA PHE A 301 -8.25 9.83 -17.44
C PHE A 301 -8.14 11.32 -17.13
N SER A 302 -8.06 12.17 -18.16
CA SER A 302 -8.05 13.63 -17.96
C SER A 302 -9.38 14.14 -17.39
N ILE A 303 -10.51 13.60 -17.87
CA ILE A 303 -11.86 13.95 -17.38
C ILE A 303 -11.99 13.57 -15.90
N TYR A 304 -11.51 12.37 -15.53
CA TYR A 304 -11.49 11.92 -14.14
C TYR A 304 -10.65 12.84 -13.24
N VAL A 305 -9.41 13.14 -13.63
CA VAL A 305 -8.53 14.01 -12.84
C VAL A 305 -9.11 15.43 -12.70
N ASP A 306 -9.71 15.97 -13.75
CA ASP A 306 -10.39 17.27 -13.69
C ASP A 306 -11.62 17.22 -12.78
N TYR A 307 -12.40 16.14 -12.83
CA TYR A 307 -13.53 15.92 -11.93
C TYR A 307 -13.09 15.90 -10.46
N THR A 308 -12.06 15.13 -10.11
CA THR A 308 -11.61 15.01 -8.71
C THR A 308 -11.07 16.33 -8.17
N ARG A 309 -10.41 17.13 -9.02
CA ARG A 309 -9.90 18.48 -8.67
C ARG A 309 -11.00 19.52 -8.46
N GLN A 310 -12.21 19.29 -8.99
CA GLN A 310 -13.36 20.20 -8.85
C GLN A 310 -14.22 19.88 -7.63
N LEU A 311 -14.06 18.70 -7.03
CA LEU A 311 -14.78 18.31 -5.82
C LEU A 311 -14.45 19.22 -4.64
N LYS A 312 -15.49 19.69 -3.96
CA LYS A 312 -15.35 20.42 -2.71
C LYS A 312 -15.13 19.44 -1.56
N GLN A 313 -14.65 19.97 -0.43
CA GLN A 313 -14.31 19.21 0.76
C GLN A 313 -15.36 18.17 1.20
N TYR A 314 -16.63 18.52 1.09
CA TYR A 314 -17.74 17.72 1.61
C TYR A 314 -18.61 17.11 0.52
N ASP A 315 -18.24 17.26 -0.75
CA ASP A 315 -19.00 16.67 -1.84
C ASP A 315 -19.00 15.15 -1.71
N VAL A 316 -20.11 14.53 -2.11
CA VAL A 316 -20.21 13.08 -2.28
C VAL A 316 -19.83 12.82 -3.73
N PRO A 317 -18.72 12.12 -4.01
CA PRO A 317 -18.37 11.75 -5.37
C PRO A 317 -19.44 10.85 -6.01
N ASP A 318 -19.59 10.96 -7.32
CA ASP A 318 -20.46 10.09 -8.11
C ASP A 318 -19.64 8.89 -8.58
N TYR A 319 -19.48 7.91 -7.69
CA TYR A 319 -18.68 6.71 -7.95
C TYR A 319 -19.26 5.86 -9.09
N ASP A 320 -20.58 5.85 -9.27
CA ASP A 320 -21.26 5.15 -10.36
C ASP A 320 -20.90 5.75 -11.72
N SER A 321 -20.94 7.08 -11.86
CA SER A 321 -20.52 7.75 -13.10
C SER A 321 -19.04 7.52 -13.39
N ILE A 322 -18.17 7.53 -12.37
CA ILE A 322 -16.74 7.23 -12.52
C ILE A 322 -16.53 5.80 -13.04
N ARG A 323 -17.15 4.80 -12.40
CA ARG A 323 -17.03 3.40 -12.83
C ARG A 323 -17.59 3.19 -14.24
N THR A 324 -18.76 3.76 -14.52
CA THR A 324 -19.40 3.65 -15.84
C THR A 324 -18.50 4.22 -16.93
N MET A 325 -17.86 5.37 -16.71
CA MET A 325 -16.93 5.97 -17.66
C MET A 325 -15.77 5.02 -18.04
N PHE A 326 -15.13 4.38 -17.06
CA PHE A 326 -14.02 3.45 -17.33
C PHE A 326 -14.49 2.11 -17.91
N ARG A 327 -15.68 1.62 -17.52
CA ARG A 327 -16.32 0.43 -18.11
C ARG A 327 -16.69 0.66 -19.58
N ASP A 328 -17.23 1.82 -19.91
CA ASP A 328 -17.57 2.20 -21.29
C ASP A 328 -16.30 2.32 -22.15
N LEU A 329 -15.21 2.86 -21.60
CA LEU A 329 -13.89 2.84 -22.24
C LEU A 329 -13.41 1.41 -22.52
N ALA A 330 -13.48 0.52 -21.53
CA ALA A 330 -13.09 -0.88 -21.68
C ALA A 330 -13.95 -1.60 -22.75
N ALA A 331 -15.26 -1.41 -22.72
CA ALA A 331 -16.19 -1.97 -23.70
C ALA A 331 -15.92 -1.45 -25.12
N ARG A 332 -15.66 -0.15 -25.27
CA ARG A 332 -15.31 0.48 -26.54
C ARG A 332 -14.00 -0.05 -27.12
N LEU A 333 -13.05 -0.42 -26.26
CA LEU A 333 -11.78 -1.06 -26.64
C LEU A 333 -11.87 -2.60 -26.72
N GLN A 334 -13.05 -3.17 -26.48
CA GLN A 334 -13.31 -4.61 -26.51
C GLN A 334 -12.41 -5.40 -25.54
N TYR A 335 -12.17 -4.86 -24.36
CA TYR A 335 -11.49 -5.59 -23.29
C TYR A 335 -12.47 -6.46 -22.51
N ASP A 336 -12.11 -7.73 -22.35
CA ASP A 336 -12.83 -8.67 -21.51
C ASP A 336 -12.52 -8.44 -20.03
N TYR A 337 -13.55 -8.51 -19.18
CA TYR A 337 -13.43 -8.56 -17.73
C TYR A 337 -13.22 -10.01 -17.29
N ASP A 338 -12.07 -10.56 -17.67
CA ASP A 338 -11.68 -11.95 -17.47
C ASP A 338 -10.69 -12.14 -16.31
N ASP A 339 -10.46 -11.08 -15.53
CA ASP A 339 -9.50 -11.04 -14.43
C ASP A 339 -8.06 -11.43 -14.83
N ARG A 340 -7.71 -11.33 -16.12
CA ARG A 340 -6.35 -11.60 -16.62
C ARG A 340 -5.50 -10.33 -16.63
N PHE A 341 -4.44 -10.35 -15.83
CA PHE A 341 -3.51 -9.24 -15.69
C PHE A 341 -2.14 -9.52 -16.34
N ASP A 342 -1.34 -8.47 -16.55
CA ASP A 342 -0.05 -8.56 -17.27
C ASP A 342 0.97 -9.50 -16.62
N TRP A 343 0.94 -9.60 -15.28
CA TRP A 343 1.86 -10.45 -14.52
C TRP A 343 1.59 -11.94 -14.71
N GLN A 344 0.37 -12.33 -15.06
CA GLN A 344 0.03 -13.72 -15.37
C GLN A 344 0.62 -14.13 -16.71
N ALA A 345 0.51 -13.29 -17.73
CA ALA A 345 1.17 -13.52 -19.02
C ALA A 345 2.70 -13.60 -18.89
N SER A 346 3.29 -12.76 -18.03
CA SER A 346 4.73 -12.77 -17.74
C SER A 346 5.18 -14.09 -17.07
N SER A 347 4.35 -14.64 -16.17
CA SER A 347 4.61 -15.92 -15.51
C SER A 347 4.49 -17.11 -16.46
N GLU A 348 3.47 -17.16 -17.33
CA GLU A 348 3.29 -18.20 -18.34
C GLU A 348 4.48 -18.25 -19.32
N VAL A 349 5.01 -17.08 -19.73
CA VAL A 349 6.18 -16.99 -20.61
C VAL A 349 7.46 -17.44 -19.89
N ALA A 350 7.60 -17.15 -18.60
CA ALA A 350 8.75 -17.59 -17.79
C ALA A 350 8.73 -19.11 -17.57
N GLU A 351 7.57 -19.69 -17.27
CA GLU A 351 7.39 -21.15 -17.12
C GLU A 351 7.60 -21.89 -18.45
N ALA A 352 7.08 -21.36 -19.56
CA ALA A 352 7.29 -21.92 -20.89
C ALA A 352 8.78 -21.90 -21.32
N LYS A 353 9.57 -20.93 -20.86
CA LYS A 353 11.02 -20.89 -21.05
C LYS A 353 11.75 -21.91 -20.16
N LYS A 354 11.26 -22.13 -18.93
CA LYS A 354 11.82 -23.12 -17.99
C LYS A 354 11.57 -24.57 -18.43
N CYS A 355 10.44 -24.86 -19.07
CA CYS A 355 10.17 -26.17 -19.69
C CYS A 355 10.96 -26.45 -20.98
N ARG A 356 11.65 -25.44 -21.57
CA ARG A 356 12.39 -25.58 -22.83
C ARG A 356 13.91 -25.73 -22.65
N THR A 357 14.42 -25.73 -21.43
CA THR A 357 15.83 -26.11 -21.18
C THR A 357 15.94 -27.64 -21.20
N PRO A 358 16.70 -28.26 -22.13
CA PRO A 358 16.90 -29.70 -22.10
C PRO A 358 17.69 -30.07 -20.84
N SER A 359 17.22 -31.09 -20.12
CA SER A 359 17.97 -31.71 -19.03
C SER A 359 19.27 -32.27 -19.59
N ALA A 360 20.41 -31.66 -19.23
CA ALA A 360 21.71 -32.25 -19.48
C ALA A 360 21.94 -33.36 -18.45
N ASP A 361 21.38 -34.54 -18.72
CA ASP A 361 21.96 -35.78 -18.19
C ASP A 361 21.50 -37.00 -19.01
N SER A 362 22.39 -37.51 -19.86
CA SER A 362 22.49 -38.94 -20.15
C SER A 362 23.73 -39.24 -21.00
N GLY A 363 24.74 -39.90 -20.41
CA GLY A 363 25.53 -40.92 -21.12
C GLY A 363 26.99 -40.59 -21.39
N ILE A 364 27.86 -40.73 -20.38
CA ILE A 364 29.24 -41.19 -20.59
C ILE A 364 29.21 -42.72 -20.47
N ALA A 365 29.46 -43.42 -21.56
CA ALA A 365 30.12 -44.73 -21.59
C ALA A 365 30.43 -45.07 -23.05
N ASP A 366 31.64 -44.79 -23.51
CA ASP A 366 32.19 -45.47 -24.69
C ASP A 366 33.42 -46.26 -24.24
N MET A 367 33.33 -47.57 -24.45
CA MET A 367 34.29 -48.57 -24.02
C MET A 367 35.46 -48.59 -24.99
N ALA A 368 36.67 -48.47 -24.48
CA ALA A 368 37.88 -48.76 -25.22
C ALA A 368 38.27 -50.23 -24.99
N GLU A 369 38.14 -51.07 -26.03
CA GLU A 369 38.98 -52.26 -26.25
C GLU A 369 39.21 -52.47 -27.76
N ASP A 370 40.50 -52.67 -28.08
CA ASP A 370 41.14 -53.30 -29.24
C ASP A 370 40.99 -52.73 -30.68
N VAL A 371 42.13 -52.33 -31.28
CA VAL A 371 42.98 -53.16 -32.18
C VAL A 371 44.12 -52.31 -32.79
N CYS A 372 45.33 -52.87 -32.76
CA CYS A 372 46.62 -52.53 -33.41
C CYS A 372 47.60 -51.58 -32.71
#